data_AF-A0A3M1Y6C9-F1
#
_entry.id   AF-A0A3M1Y6C9-F1
#
_cell.length_a   1.000
_cell.length_b   1.000
_cell.length_c   1.000
_cell.angle_alpha   90.00
_cell.angle_beta   90.00
_cell.angle_gamma   90.00
#
_symmetry.space_group_name_H-M   'P 1'
#
loop_
_entity.id
_entity.type
_entity.pdbx_description
1 polymer ?
#
loop_
_entity_poly.entity_id
_entity_poly.type
_entity_poly.pdbx_seq_one_letter_code
_entity_poly.pdbx_strand_id
1 'polypeptide(L)'
;MLHQLFITHLLRKYFNSRRSRYGQKPVRQILEYLITHRFISHKTIRHFAVLSEYEQMMASGLYKNKTQVIKILADRLGLHENTIWNIIKDHQTKFDLRAHA
;
A
#
# COMPACT_ATOMS: atom_id res chain seq x y z
N MET A 1 -8.59 -1.28 -10.04
CA MET A 1 -7.22 -1.76 -9.71
C MET A 1 -6.76 -1.37 -8.30
N LEU A 2 -6.63 -0.07 -7.95
CA LEU A 2 -6.13 0.36 -6.62
C LEU A 2 -6.94 -0.17 -5.43
N HIS A 3 -8.27 -0.26 -5.57
CA HIS A 3 -9.15 -0.84 -4.54
C HIS A 3 -8.81 -2.30 -4.23
N GLN A 4 -8.57 -3.10 -5.27
CA GLN A 4 -8.24 -4.51 -5.13
C GLN A 4 -6.87 -4.70 -4.48
N LEU A 5 -5.88 -3.87 -4.83
CA LEU A 5 -4.56 -3.88 -4.19
C LEU A 5 -4.63 -3.51 -2.72
N PHE A 6 -5.40 -2.48 -2.37
CA PHE A 6 -5.61 -2.07 -0.99
C PHE A 6 -6.21 -3.21 -0.15
N ILE A 7 -7.30 -3.82 -0.62
CA ILE A 7 -7.94 -4.96 0.07
C ILE A 7 -6.94 -6.11 0.23
N THR A 8 -6.23 -6.45 -0.85
CA THR A 8 -5.30 -7.59 -0.85
C THR A 8 -4.18 -7.39 0.16
N HIS A 9 -3.53 -6.23 0.16
CA HIS A 9 -2.42 -5.93 1.08
C HIS A 9 -2.89 -5.80 2.53
N LEU A 10 -4.06 -5.18 2.76
CA LEU A 10 -4.59 -5.04 4.11
C LEU A 10 -4.96 -6.39 4.71
N LEU A 11 -5.62 -7.26 3.95
CA LEU A 11 -5.93 -8.62 4.39
C LEU A 11 -4.64 -9.42 4.62
N ARG A 12 -3.67 -9.35 3.70
CA ARG A 12 -2.37 -10.01 3.87
C ARG A 12 -1.68 -9.57 5.17
N LYS A 13 -1.64 -8.27 5.46
CA LYS A 13 -1.06 -7.73 6.71
C LYS A 13 -1.83 -8.17 7.95
N TYR A 14 -3.16 -8.20 7.89
CA TYR A 14 -4.02 -8.66 8.98
C TYR A 14 -3.84 -10.16 9.28
N PHE A 15 -3.80 -11.01 8.25
CA PHE A 15 -3.63 -12.46 8.43
C PHE A 15 -2.17 -12.88 8.68
N ASN A 16 -1.19 -12.09 8.28
CA ASN A 16 0.19 -12.33 8.68
C ASN A 16 0.41 -12.03 10.17
N SER A 17 -0.37 -11.10 10.76
CA SER A 17 -0.29 -10.76 12.18
C SER A 17 -1.16 -11.63 13.08
N ARG A 18 -2.16 -12.34 12.53
CA ARG A 18 -3.01 -13.29 13.26
C ARG A 18 -2.92 -14.68 12.65
N ARG A 19 -2.49 -15.69 13.43
CA ARG A 19 -2.38 -17.12 13.06
C ARG A 19 -3.72 -17.83 12.70
N SER A 20 -4.74 -17.13 12.21
CA SER A 20 -6.02 -17.72 11.84
C SER A 20 -6.40 -17.40 10.40
N ARG A 21 -6.53 -18.43 9.56
CA ARG A 21 -7.05 -18.31 8.18
C ARG A 21 -8.58 -18.22 8.12
N TYR A 22 -9.27 -18.43 9.25
CA TYR A 22 -10.73 -18.29 9.35
C TYR A 22 -11.10 -16.81 9.35
N GLY A 23 -11.90 -16.37 8.38
CA GLY A 23 -12.46 -15.01 8.32
C GLY A 23 -12.07 -14.15 7.12
N GLN A 24 -11.31 -14.64 6.14
CA GLN A 24 -10.91 -13.85 4.95
C GLN A 24 -12.09 -13.25 4.17
N LYS A 25 -13.15 -14.05 3.93
CA LYS A 25 -14.33 -13.60 3.20
C LYS A 25 -15.14 -12.52 3.96
N PRO A 26 -15.51 -12.72 5.24
CA PRO A 26 -16.18 -11.68 6.02
C PRO A 26 -15.40 -10.37 6.11
N VAL A 27 -14.08 -10.43 6.34
CA VAL A 27 -13.26 -9.22 6.45
C VAL A 27 -13.18 -8.50 5.11
N ARG A 28 -13.07 -9.23 3.98
CA ARG A 28 -13.10 -8.62 2.64
C ARG A 28 -14.40 -7.85 2.39
N GLN A 29 -15.54 -8.44 2.72
CA GLN A 29 -16.85 -7.79 2.56
C GLN A 29 -16.98 -6.52 3.40
N ILE A 30 -16.46 -6.53 4.64
CA ILE A 30 -16.42 -5.32 5.48
C ILE A 30 -15.55 -4.23 4.84
N LEU A 31 -14.37 -4.58 4.31
CA LEU A 31 -13.51 -3.60 3.65
C LEU A 31 -14.18 -3.02 2.39
N GLU A 32 -14.82 -3.85 1.58
CA GLU A 32 -15.60 -3.40 0.41
C GLU A 32 -16.73 -2.46 0.82
N TYR A 33 -17.44 -2.78 1.91
CA TYR A 33 -18.48 -1.92 2.48
C TYR A 33 -17.91 -0.55 2.89
N LEU A 34 -16.81 -0.54 3.65
CA LEU A 34 -16.18 0.70 4.13
C LEU A 34 -15.67 1.58 2.98
N ILE A 35 -15.16 0.97 1.91
CA ILE A 35 -14.72 1.68 0.71
C ILE A 35 -15.92 2.26 -0.04
N THR A 36 -16.96 1.44 -0.26
CA THR A 36 -18.17 1.83 -1.01
C THR A 36 -18.87 3.01 -0.34
N HIS A 37 -18.98 2.98 0.98
CA HIS A 37 -19.60 4.04 1.78
C HIS A 37 -18.64 5.19 2.14
N ARG A 38 -17.46 5.25 1.50
CA ARG A 38 -16.47 6.33 1.65
C ARG A 38 -15.92 6.56 3.07
N PHE A 39 -16.08 5.60 3.97
CA PHE A 39 -15.38 5.60 5.27
C PHE A 39 -13.86 5.56 5.09
N ILE A 40 -13.40 4.97 3.98
CA ILE A 40 -11.99 5.00 3.56
C ILE A 40 -11.89 5.84 2.29
N SER A 41 -11.13 6.93 2.37
CA SER A 41 -10.95 7.83 1.23
C SER A 41 -10.11 7.18 0.11
N HIS A 42 -10.37 7.55 -1.14
CA HIS A 42 -9.54 7.11 -2.28
C HIS A 42 -8.08 7.53 -2.14
N LYS A 43 -7.81 8.66 -1.46
CA LYS A 43 -6.44 9.11 -1.17
C LYS A 43 -5.74 8.11 -0.24
N THR A 44 -6.42 7.66 0.81
CA THR A 44 -5.92 6.64 1.75
C THR A 44 -5.63 5.32 1.04
N ILE A 45 -6.57 4.86 0.21
CA ILE A 45 -6.42 3.63 -0.59
C ILE A 45 -5.18 3.73 -1.49
N ARG A 46 -5.01 4.86 -2.19
CA ARG A 46 -3.87 5.09 -3.08
C ARG A 46 -2.54 5.09 -2.31
N HIS A 47 -2.46 5.86 -1.22
CA HIS A 47 -1.25 5.92 -0.40
C HIS A 47 -0.86 4.53 0.09
N PHE A 48 -1.80 3.79 0.66
CA PHE A 48 -1.53 2.46 1.22
C PHE A 48 -1.11 1.46 0.14
N ALA A 49 -1.77 1.44 -1.02
CA ALA A 49 -1.44 0.54 -2.11
C ALA A 49 -0.03 0.81 -2.67
N VAL A 50 0.32 2.09 -2.87
CA VAL A 50 1.66 2.50 -3.35
C VAL A 50 2.75 2.07 -2.37
N LEU A 51 2.58 2.37 -1.08
CA LEU A 51 3.56 2.02 -0.04
C LEU A 51 3.74 0.50 0.08
N SER A 52 2.65 -0.26 0.10
CA SER A 52 2.70 -1.72 0.24
C SER A 52 3.40 -2.40 -0.93
N GLU A 53 3.14 -1.97 -2.17
CA GLU A 53 3.82 -2.50 -3.35
C GLU A 53 5.30 -2.09 -3.39
N TYR A 54 5.61 -0.84 -3.06
CA TYR A 54 6.98 -0.36 -2.97
C TYR A 54 7.81 -1.15 -1.96
N GLU A 55 7.30 -1.38 -0.76
CA GLU A 55 7.95 -2.19 0.27
C GLU A 55 8.20 -3.62 -0.21
N GLN A 56 7.20 -4.27 -0.84
CA GLN A 56 7.36 -5.63 -1.37
C GLN A 56 8.40 -5.71 -2.48
N MET A 57 8.42 -4.74 -3.40
CA MET A 57 9.39 -4.70 -4.49
C MET A 57 10.81 -4.45 -3.95
N MET A 58 10.97 -3.51 -3.02
CA MET A 58 12.26 -3.26 -2.38
C MET A 58 12.75 -4.48 -1.58
N ALA A 59 11.85 -5.16 -0.86
CA ALA A 59 12.18 -6.37 -0.08
C ALA A 59 12.51 -7.59 -0.94
N SER A 60 12.04 -7.64 -2.19
CA SER A 60 12.34 -8.75 -3.11
C SER A 60 13.82 -8.84 -3.51
N GLY A 61 14.60 -7.76 -3.33
CA GLY A 61 16.01 -7.69 -3.72
C GLY A 61 16.25 -7.67 -5.23
N LEU A 62 15.19 -7.75 -6.06
CA LEU A 62 15.28 -7.79 -7.52
C LEU A 62 15.66 -6.44 -8.16
N TYR A 63 15.41 -5.34 -7.45
CA TYR A 63 15.59 -3.99 -7.98
C TYR A 63 16.77 -3.29 -7.28
N LYS A 64 17.65 -2.69 -8.09
CA LYS A 64 18.91 -2.11 -7.61
C LYS A 64 18.74 -0.72 -6.97
N ASN A 65 17.71 0.04 -7.36
CA ASN A 65 17.50 1.38 -6.85
C ASN A 65 16.01 1.77 -6.79
N LYS A 66 15.71 2.79 -5.98
CA LYS A 66 14.35 3.30 -5.73
C LYS A 66 13.71 3.84 -7.02
N THR A 67 14.47 4.52 -7.86
CA THR A 67 14.00 5.11 -9.13
C THR A 67 13.42 4.04 -10.06
N GLN A 68 14.09 2.89 -10.17
CA GLN A 68 13.62 1.76 -10.98
C GLN A 68 12.29 1.20 -10.47
N VAL A 69 12.16 1.02 -9.15
CA VAL A 69 10.91 0.56 -8.53
C VAL A 69 9.78 1.56 -8.79
N ILE A 70 10.06 2.86 -8.66
CA ILE A 70 9.06 3.91 -8.83
C ILE A 70 8.55 3.98 -10.27
N LYS A 71 9.44 3.85 -11.26
CA LYS A 71 9.05 3.79 -12.67
C LYS A 71 8.12 2.61 -12.96
N ILE A 72 8.45 1.43 -12.45
CA ILE A 72 7.62 0.23 -12.62
C ILE A 72 6.26 0.39 -11.91
N LEU A 73 6.24 0.99 -10.72
CA LEU A 73 5.00 1.28 -10.00
C LEU A 73 4.16 2.32 -10.73
N ALA A 74 4.77 3.33 -11.34
CA ALA A 74 4.09 4.35 -12.12
C ALA A 74 3.32 3.72 -13.28
N ASP A 75 4.02 2.88 -14.05
CA ASP A 75 3.45 2.14 -15.18
C ASP A 75 2.35 1.18 -14.71
N ARG A 76 2.61 0.37 -13.66
CA ARG A 76 1.67 -0.62 -13.16
C ARG A 76 0.42 -0.01 -12.53
N LEU A 77 0.55 1.15 -11.88
CA LEU A 77 -0.56 1.80 -11.18
C LEU A 77 -1.28 2.87 -12.02
N GLY A 78 -0.76 3.20 -13.20
CA GLY A 78 -1.25 4.30 -14.03
C GLY A 78 -1.13 5.65 -13.34
N LEU A 79 -0.03 5.86 -12.59
CA LEU A 79 0.24 7.07 -11.82
C LEU A 79 1.51 7.73 -12.33
N HIS A 80 1.59 9.06 -12.25
CA HIS A 80 2.83 9.78 -12.54
C HIS A 80 3.89 9.48 -11.46
N GLU A 81 5.17 9.31 -11.85
CA GLU A 81 6.28 9.02 -10.92
C GLU A 81 6.35 10.00 -9.74
N ASN A 82 6.24 11.31 -10.00
CA ASN A 82 6.16 12.35 -8.95
C ASN A 82 5.06 12.10 -7.91
N THR A 83 3.91 11.52 -8.31
CA THR A 83 2.85 11.17 -7.35
C THR A 83 3.33 10.10 -6.39
N ILE A 84 4.04 9.09 -6.88
CA ILE A 84 4.58 7.99 -6.09
C ILE A 84 5.70 8.51 -5.18
N TRP A 85 6.61 9.31 -5.71
CA TRP A 85 7.66 9.97 -4.92
C TRP A 85 7.09 10.78 -3.76
N ASN A 86 6.06 11.59 -4.02
CA ASN A 86 5.41 12.40 -3.00
C ASN A 86 4.78 11.53 -1.91
N ILE A 87 4.12 10.42 -2.27
CA ILE A 87 3.52 9.49 -1.31
C ILE A 87 4.60 8.86 -0.42
N ILE A 88 5.69 8.37 -1.02
CA ILE A 88 6.79 7.73 -0.29
C ILE A 88 7.45 8.73 0.66
N LYS A 89 7.76 9.94 0.16
CA LYS A 89 8.39 11.00 0.95
C LYS A 89 7.49 11.47 2.10
N ASP A 90 6.21 11.73 1.83
CA ASP A 90 5.23 12.14 2.85
C ASP A 90 5.12 11.09 3.96
N HIS A 91 5.14 9.81 3.61
CA HIS A 91 5.10 8.72 4.59
C HIS A 91 6.39 8.67 5.43
N GLN A 92 7.56 8.75 4.81
CA GLN A 92 8.84 8.79 5.53
C GLN A 92 8.89 9.97 6.49
N THR A 93 8.56 11.19 6.03
CA THR A 93 8.56 12.38 6.89
C THR A 93 7.62 12.26 8.09
N LYS A 94 6.46 11.62 7.92
CA LYS A 94 5.45 11.51 8.99
C LYS A 94 5.66 10.34 9.95
N PHE A 95 6.33 9.27 9.51
CA PHE A 95 6.38 8.01 10.24
C PHE A 95 7.79 7.47 10.49
N ASP A 96 8.86 8.04 9.91
CA ASP A 96 10.24 7.80 10.35
C ASP A 96 10.55 8.61 11.61
N LEU A 97 10.29 8.01 12.79
CA LEU A 97 10.72 8.45 14.12
C LEU A 97 12.23 8.29 14.36
N ARG A 98 13.09 8.44 13.33
CA ARG A 98 14.55 8.54 13.49
C ARG A 98 15.07 9.98 13.44
N ALA A 99 14.20 10.97 13.26
CA ALA A 99 14.55 12.39 13.19
C ALA A 99 14.18 13.20 14.44
N HIS A 100 13.68 12.55 15.50
CA HIS A 100 13.39 13.17 16.80
C HIS A 100 14.10 12.46 17.97
N ALA A 101 15.24 11.81 17.68
CA ALA A 101 16.19 11.37 18.70
C ALA A 101 17.14 12.53 19.05
#